data_AF-A0A2M7TGT7-F1
#
_entry.id   AF-A0A2M7TGT7-F1
#
_cell.length_a   1.000
_cell.length_b   1.000
_cell.length_c   1.000
_cell.angle_alpha   90.00
_cell.angle_beta   90.00
_cell.angle_gamma   90.00
#
_symmetry.space_group_name_H-M   'P 1'
#
loop_
_entity.id
_entity.type
_entity.pdbx_description
1 polymer ?
#
loop_
_entity_poly.entity_id
_entity_poly.type
_entity_poly.pdbx_seq_one_letter_code
_entity_poly.pdbx_strand_id
1 'polypeptide(L)'
;MSKQPVILAILDGCGEGQQNETNPIYMAEPKNFDYLRANFPSGLLQASGISVGLPWGEEGNSEVGHLNLGAGRIIYQYLPKIDLAIRDESFFKNPALKSAFEHAKKNNSSVNLVGLMGDGNVHSSFGHIEALVEFAVKENISKINLHLFTDGRDSAPT
;
A
#
# COMPACT_ATOMS: atom_id res chain seq x y z
N MET A 1 41.89 4.72 -12.79
CA MET A 1 41.29 3.38 -12.59
C MET A 1 40.41 3.09 -13.79
N SER A 2 40.48 1.89 -14.38
CA SER A 2 39.50 1.47 -15.38
C SER A 2 38.13 1.36 -14.71
N LYS A 3 37.06 1.75 -15.42
CA LYS A 3 35.69 1.59 -14.91
C LYS A 3 35.39 0.09 -14.81
N GLN A 4 34.93 -0.36 -13.65
CA GLN A 4 34.39 -1.71 -13.49
C GLN A 4 32.89 -1.66 -13.83
N PRO A 5 32.40 -2.46 -14.80
CA PRO A 5 30.99 -2.50 -15.12
C PRO A 5 30.20 -3.19 -14.00
N VAL A 6 29.04 -2.63 -13.66
CA VAL A 6 28.06 -3.24 -12.76
C VAL A 6 26.84 -3.61 -13.61
N ILE A 7 26.36 -4.85 -13.46
CA ILE A 7 25.21 -5.37 -14.21
C ILE A 7 24.10 -5.68 -13.22
N LEU A 8 22.94 -5.07 -13.42
CA LEU A 8 21.68 -5.48 -12.79
C LEU A 8 20.90 -6.32 -13.81
N ALA A 9 20.71 -7.60 -13.52
CA ALA A 9 19.90 -8.51 -14.34
C ALA A 9 18.58 -8.80 -13.61
N ILE A 10 17.45 -8.47 -14.26
CA ILE A 10 16.10 -8.69 -13.72
C ILE A 10 15.47 -9.83 -14.52
N LEU A 11 15.06 -10.88 -13.81
CA LEU A 11 14.35 -12.03 -14.37
C LEU A 11 12.88 -11.88 -14.02
N ASP A 12 12.09 -11.36 -14.97
CA ASP A 12 10.69 -11.05 -14.72
C ASP A 12 9.89 -12.31 -14.36
N GLY A 13 9.04 -12.21 -13.33
CA GLY A 13 8.27 -13.35 -12.81
C GLY A 13 9.08 -14.47 -12.13
N CYS A 14 10.36 -14.27 -11.82
CA CYS A 14 11.20 -15.28 -11.19
C CYS A 14 11.30 -15.07 -9.67
N GLY A 15 10.45 -15.77 -8.91
CA GLY A 15 10.41 -15.72 -7.43
C GLY A 15 10.89 -17.02 -6.76
N GLU A 16 11.02 -16.97 -5.43
CA GLU A 16 11.22 -18.18 -4.61
C GLU A 16 9.87 -18.72 -4.16
N GLY A 17 9.54 -19.94 -4.57
CA GLY A 17 8.25 -20.60 -4.30
C GLY A 17 8.41 -21.93 -3.56
N GLN A 18 7.32 -22.71 -3.49
CA GLN A 18 7.34 -24.05 -2.91
C GLN A 18 8.26 -24.98 -3.69
N GLN A 19 8.94 -25.91 -3.02
CA GLN A 19 9.82 -26.89 -3.64
C GLN A 19 9.04 -28.17 -3.97
N ASN A 20 8.13 -28.06 -4.94
CA ASN A 20 7.31 -29.18 -5.41
C ASN A 20 7.08 -29.08 -6.93
N GLU A 21 6.37 -30.07 -7.47
CA GLU A 21 6.04 -30.20 -8.90
C GLU A 21 5.23 -29.05 -9.50
N THR A 22 4.61 -28.21 -8.66
CA THR A 22 3.87 -27.01 -9.14
C THR A 22 4.76 -25.81 -9.38
N ASN A 23 6.02 -25.84 -8.94
CA ASN A 23 6.97 -24.75 -9.14
C ASN A 23 7.89 -25.04 -10.34
N PRO A 24 7.70 -24.35 -11.48
CA PRO A 24 8.49 -24.59 -12.68
C PRO A 24 9.97 -24.23 -12.52
N ILE A 25 10.30 -23.26 -11.66
CA ILE A 25 11.69 -22.86 -11.40
C ILE A 25 12.41 -23.96 -10.62
N TYR A 26 11.74 -24.56 -9.62
CA TYR A 26 12.29 -25.68 -8.87
C TYR A 26 12.49 -26.92 -9.78
N MET A 27 11.47 -27.26 -10.57
CA MET A 27 11.51 -28.40 -11.48
C MET A 27 12.54 -28.25 -12.62
N ALA A 28 12.93 -27.03 -12.96
CA ALA A 28 13.95 -26.77 -13.97
C ALA A 28 15.38 -27.04 -13.50
N GLU A 29 15.61 -27.28 -12.20
CA GLU A 29 16.93 -27.51 -11.59
C GLU A 29 17.98 -26.47 -12.03
N PRO A 30 17.82 -25.19 -11.65
CA PRO A 30 18.57 -24.09 -12.23
C PRO A 30 20.01 -24.00 -11.68
N LYS A 31 20.88 -24.90 -12.13
CA LYS A 31 22.26 -25.13 -11.62
C LYS A 31 23.11 -23.87 -11.46
N ASN A 32 22.96 -22.90 -12.36
CA ASN A 32 23.70 -21.63 -12.26
C ASN A 32 23.24 -20.79 -11.06
N PHE A 33 21.95 -20.78 -10.74
CA PHE A 33 21.43 -20.09 -9.55
C PHE A 33 21.87 -20.79 -8.28
N ASP A 34 21.87 -22.12 -8.26
CA ASP A 34 22.35 -22.90 -7.12
C ASP A 34 23.82 -22.63 -6.84
N TYR A 35 24.65 -22.62 -7.89
CA TYR A 35 26.05 -22.23 -7.79
C TYR A 35 26.22 -20.81 -7.23
N LEU A 36 25.46 -19.84 -7.74
CA LEU A 36 25.53 -18.45 -7.29
C LEU A 36 25.14 -18.32 -5.81
N ARG A 37 24.06 -18.97 -5.38
CA ARG A 37 23.60 -18.96 -3.98
C ARG A 37 24.61 -19.61 -3.02
N ALA A 38 25.27 -20.69 -3.44
CA ALA A 38 26.23 -21.41 -2.61
C ALA A 38 27.59 -20.70 -2.47
N ASN A 39 27.99 -19.90 -3.46
CA ASN A 39 29.35 -19.34 -3.53
C ASN A 39 29.41 -17.81 -3.35
N PHE A 40 28.27 -17.10 -3.35
CA PHE A 40 28.22 -15.64 -3.21
C PHE A 40 27.14 -15.21 -2.20
N PRO A 41 27.24 -13.99 -1.63
CA PRO A 41 26.18 -13.44 -0.79
C PRO A 41 24.85 -13.41 -1.53
N SER A 42 23.84 -14.04 -0.95
CA SER A 42 22.50 -14.14 -1.52
C SER A 42 21.45 -13.92 -0.45
N GLY A 43 20.27 -13.47 -0.88
CA GLY A 43 19.13 -13.20 0.00
C GLY A 43 17.87 -13.00 -0.81
N LEU A 44 16.72 -13.04 -0.13
CA LEU A 44 15.41 -12.81 -0.72
C LEU A 44 14.88 -11.44 -0.30
N LEU A 45 14.16 -10.78 -1.21
CA LEU A 45 13.45 -9.53 -0.95
C LEU A 45 11.95 -9.77 -1.11
N GLN A 46 11.16 -9.08 -0.28
CA GLN A 46 9.72 -9.03 -0.47
C GLN A 46 9.41 -8.15 -1.70
N ALA A 47 8.70 -8.72 -2.67
CA ALA A 47 8.42 -8.09 -3.97
C ALA A 47 6.90 -7.89 -4.22
N SER A 48 6.08 -8.01 -3.17
CA SER A 48 4.62 -7.92 -3.22
C SER A 48 4.07 -7.15 -2.02
N GLY A 49 2.79 -6.81 -2.08
CA GLY A 49 2.08 -6.07 -1.04
C GLY A 49 2.78 -4.80 -0.54
N ILE A 50 2.75 -4.60 0.78
CA ILE A 50 3.18 -3.33 1.40
C ILE A 50 4.67 -3.04 1.19
N SER A 51 5.50 -4.08 1.01
CA SER A 51 6.94 -3.95 0.78
C SER A 51 7.29 -3.27 -0.55
N VAL A 52 6.34 -3.24 -1.50
CA VAL A 52 6.48 -2.56 -2.79
C VAL A 52 5.43 -1.46 -2.99
N GLY A 53 4.68 -1.13 -1.93
CA GLY A 53 3.70 -0.04 -1.95
C GLY A 53 2.31 -0.41 -2.43
N LEU A 54 2.01 -1.72 -2.50
CA LEU A 54 0.69 -2.28 -2.77
C LEU A 54 -0.06 -2.59 -1.45
N PRO A 55 -1.40 -2.75 -1.50
CA PRO A 55 -2.16 -3.25 -0.35
C PRO A 55 -1.65 -4.61 0.14
N TRP A 56 -1.91 -4.94 1.41
CA TRP A 56 -1.49 -6.22 1.98
C TRP A 56 -2.12 -7.40 1.23
N GLY A 57 -1.32 -8.42 0.90
CA GLY A 57 -1.78 -9.61 0.18
C GLY A 57 -1.83 -9.47 -1.34
N GLU A 58 -1.67 -8.26 -1.88
CA GLU A 58 -1.65 -8.05 -3.33
C GLU A 58 -0.35 -8.56 -3.95
N GLU A 59 -0.50 -9.25 -5.08
CA GLU A 59 0.63 -9.75 -5.86
C GLU A 59 1.46 -8.60 -6.43
N GLY A 60 2.77 -8.80 -6.49
CA GLY A 60 3.66 -7.88 -7.18
C GLY A 60 3.47 -7.96 -8.69
N ASN A 61 3.85 -6.90 -9.41
CA ASN A 61 3.87 -6.88 -10.86
C ASN A 61 5.10 -6.15 -11.40
N SER A 62 5.37 -6.28 -12.70
CA SER A 62 6.56 -5.73 -13.34
C SER A 62 6.65 -4.21 -13.20
N GLU A 63 5.55 -3.47 -13.35
CA GLU A 63 5.56 -2.01 -13.27
C GLU A 63 5.96 -1.53 -11.86
N VAL A 64 5.26 -2.04 -10.84
CA VAL A 64 5.53 -1.71 -9.44
C VAL A 64 6.96 -2.13 -9.05
N GLY A 65 7.39 -3.33 -9.44
CA GLY A 65 8.73 -3.83 -9.15
C GLY A 65 9.83 -2.95 -9.75
N HIS A 66 9.74 -2.61 -11.04
CA HIS A 66 10.73 -1.77 -11.71
C HIS A 66 10.74 -0.34 -11.17
N LEU A 67 9.58 0.22 -10.82
CA LEU A 67 9.49 1.54 -10.21
C LEU A 67 10.20 1.58 -8.85
N ASN A 68 10.00 0.58 -7.99
CA ASN A 68 10.66 0.50 -6.69
C ASN A 68 12.18 0.30 -6.82
N LEU A 69 12.62 -0.59 -7.72
CA LEU A 69 14.04 -0.82 -7.99
C LEU A 69 14.74 0.44 -8.53
N GLY A 70 14.11 1.13 -9.48
CA GLY A 70 14.65 2.35 -10.06
C GLY A 70 14.64 3.54 -9.10
N ALA A 71 13.65 3.62 -8.19
CA ALA A 71 13.54 4.71 -7.24
C ALA A 71 14.39 4.51 -5.97
N GLY A 72 14.78 3.28 -5.65
CA GLY A 72 15.53 2.96 -4.43
C GLY A 72 14.74 3.21 -3.14
N ARG A 73 13.40 3.25 -3.23
CA ARG A 73 12.49 3.45 -2.10
C ARG A 73 11.11 2.87 -2.40
N ILE A 74 10.33 2.61 -1.35
CA ILE A 74 8.96 2.15 -1.49
C ILE A 74 8.07 3.27 -2.07
N ILE A 75 7.39 3.00 -3.17
CA ILE A 75 6.41 3.91 -3.77
C ILE A 75 5.01 3.46 -3.39
N TYR A 76 4.50 4.01 -2.29
CA TYR A 76 3.14 3.72 -1.84
C TYR A 76 2.07 4.37 -2.73
N GLN A 77 1.12 3.55 -3.16
CA GLN A 77 -0.15 4.03 -3.71
C GLN A 77 -0.99 4.71 -2.62
N TYR A 78 -2.01 5.48 -3.01
CA TYR A 78 -2.78 6.31 -2.07
C TYR A 78 -3.42 5.52 -0.93
N LEU A 79 -4.06 4.38 -1.22
CA LEU A 79 -4.69 3.53 -0.22
C LEU A 79 -3.70 3.07 0.88
N PRO A 80 -2.64 2.30 0.56
CA PRO A 80 -1.69 1.85 1.58
C PRO A 80 -0.96 3.00 2.26
N LYS A 81 -0.75 4.13 1.56
CA LYS A 81 -0.19 5.34 2.16
C LYS A 81 -1.09 5.92 3.25
N ILE A 82 -2.40 6.00 3.02
CA ILE A 82 -3.36 6.50 4.00
C ILE A 82 -3.53 5.48 5.13
N ASP A 83 -3.61 4.18 4.84
CA ASP A 83 -3.69 3.12 5.85
C ASP A 83 -2.50 3.15 6.81
N LEU A 84 -1.29 3.30 6.28
CA LEU A 84 -0.08 3.46 7.09
C LEU A 84 -0.14 4.72 7.95
N ALA A 85 -0.62 5.84 7.40
CA ALA A 85 -0.76 7.08 8.14
C ALA A 85 -1.79 6.97 9.28
N ILE A 86 -2.86 6.21 9.10
CA ILE A 86 -3.83 5.91 10.15
C ILE A 86 -3.16 5.06 11.23
N ARG A 87 -2.45 4.00 10.82
CA ARG A 87 -1.79 3.06 11.72
C ARG A 87 -0.66 3.68 12.55
N ASP A 88 0.12 4.60 11.98
CA ASP A 88 1.22 5.30 12.67
C ASP A 88 0.78 6.61 13.36
N GLU A 89 -0.52 6.87 13.37
CA GLU A 89 -1.19 8.06 13.89
C GLU A 89 -0.80 9.40 13.22
N SER A 90 -0.01 9.39 12.15
CA SER A 90 0.32 10.63 11.41
C SER A 90 -0.88 11.22 10.68
N PHE A 91 -1.89 10.41 10.35
CA PHE A 91 -3.18 10.85 9.80
C PHE A 91 -3.86 11.89 10.71
N PHE A 92 -3.89 11.63 12.02
CA PHE A 92 -4.50 12.53 13.01
C PHE A 92 -3.67 13.80 13.28
N LYS A 93 -2.45 13.86 12.74
CA LYS A 93 -1.57 15.04 12.81
C LYS A 93 -1.55 15.82 11.51
N ASN A 94 -2.30 15.38 10.49
CA ASN A 94 -2.35 16.03 9.19
C ASN A 94 -2.87 17.48 9.35
N PRO A 95 -2.09 18.50 8.95
CA PRO A 95 -2.45 19.89 9.20
C PRO A 95 -3.71 20.34 8.44
N ALA A 96 -3.99 19.75 7.28
CA ALA A 96 -5.20 20.07 6.52
C ALA A 96 -6.46 19.51 7.21
N LEU A 97 -6.40 18.25 7.64
CA LEU A 97 -7.50 17.65 8.40
C LEU A 97 -7.72 18.40 9.72
N LYS A 98 -6.63 18.64 10.47
CA LYS A 98 -6.70 19.37 11.75
C LYS A 98 -7.32 20.76 11.58
N SER A 99 -6.90 21.51 10.56
CA SER A 99 -7.47 22.82 10.24
C SER A 99 -8.98 22.76 9.95
N ALA A 100 -9.45 21.74 9.23
CA ALA A 100 -10.88 21.57 8.94
C ALA A 100 -11.70 21.33 10.21
N PHE A 101 -11.20 20.50 11.13
CA PHE A 101 -11.88 20.19 12.39
C PHE A 101 -11.83 21.38 13.37
N GLU A 102 -10.67 22.06 13.47
CA GLU A 102 -10.52 23.30 14.24
C GLU A 102 -11.46 24.41 13.73
N HIS A 103 -11.63 24.52 12.41
CA HIS A 103 -12.59 25.46 11.82
C HIS A 103 -14.01 25.18 12.28
N ALA A 104 -14.47 23.93 12.24
CA ALA A 104 -15.80 23.56 12.70
C ALA A 104 -15.99 23.86 14.19
N LYS A 105 -14.99 23.51 15.01
CA LYS A 105 -14.98 23.76 16.46
C LYS A 105 -15.07 25.25 16.79
N LYS A 106 -14.25 26.08 16.15
CA LYS A 106 -14.21 27.53 16.35
C LYS A 106 -15.54 28.20 16.03
N ASN A 107 -16.25 27.70 15.02
CA ASN A 107 -17.49 28.29 14.53
C ASN A 107 -18.76 27.59 15.08
N ASN A 108 -18.62 26.62 15.98
CA ASN A 108 -19.74 25.80 16.48
C ASN A 108 -20.59 25.18 15.34
N SER A 109 -19.94 24.85 14.24
CA SER A 109 -20.55 24.28 13.03
C SER A 109 -20.30 22.77 12.93
N SER A 110 -20.80 22.15 11.87
CA SER A 110 -20.66 20.70 11.63
C SER A 110 -19.48 20.39 10.71
N VAL A 111 -18.83 19.25 10.94
CA VAL A 111 -17.94 18.62 9.96
C VAL A 111 -18.78 17.75 9.03
N ASN A 112 -18.64 17.93 7.72
CA ASN A 112 -19.33 17.13 6.71
C ASN A 112 -18.31 16.19 6.05
N LEU A 113 -18.49 14.88 6.22
CA LEU A 113 -17.71 13.88 5.50
C LEU A 113 -18.51 13.44 4.29
N VAL A 114 -17.91 13.52 3.11
CA VAL A 114 -18.55 13.21 1.83
C VAL A 114 -17.67 12.19 1.11
N GLY A 115 -18.21 11.05 0.73
CA GLY A 115 -17.42 9.98 0.11
C GLY A 115 -18.22 8.76 -0.30
N LEU A 116 -17.57 7.90 -1.08
CA LEU A 116 -18.09 6.59 -1.47
C LEU A 116 -18.07 5.62 -0.28
N MET A 117 -19.13 4.82 -0.16
CA MET A 117 -19.32 3.79 0.86
C MET A 117 -19.56 2.45 0.16
N GLY A 118 -18.67 1.51 0.37
CA GLY A 118 -18.70 0.16 -0.18
C GLY A 118 -17.48 -0.65 0.28
N ASP A 119 -17.46 -1.93 -0.08
CA ASP A 119 -16.34 -2.83 0.20
C ASP A 119 -15.20 -2.71 -0.83
N GLY A 120 -15.42 -1.93 -1.89
CA GLY A 120 -14.41 -1.61 -2.89
C GLY A 120 -13.33 -0.68 -2.33
N ASN A 121 -12.10 -0.86 -2.81
CA ASN A 121 -10.92 -0.12 -2.34
C ASN A 121 -10.27 0.76 -3.44
N VAL A 122 -11.02 1.03 -4.52
CA VAL A 122 -10.53 1.78 -5.68
C VAL A 122 -10.60 3.29 -5.43
N HIS A 123 -11.76 3.77 -4.95
CA HIS A 123 -12.03 5.20 -4.78
C HIS A 123 -12.15 5.65 -3.32
N SER A 124 -12.37 4.72 -2.40
CA SER A 124 -12.52 4.96 -0.96
C SER A 124 -12.11 3.73 -0.16
N SER A 125 -12.03 3.86 1.16
CA SER A 125 -11.92 2.74 2.09
C SER A 125 -12.83 3.00 3.28
N PHE A 126 -13.58 1.99 3.71
CA PHE A 126 -14.42 2.10 4.90
C PHE A 126 -13.60 2.45 6.15
N GLY A 127 -12.42 1.87 6.29
CA GLY A 127 -11.51 2.16 7.40
C GLY A 127 -11.05 3.62 7.45
N HIS A 128 -11.01 4.33 6.31
CA HIS A 128 -10.68 5.77 6.29
C HIS A 128 -11.85 6.60 6.82
N ILE A 129 -13.09 6.20 6.54
CA ILE A 129 -14.28 6.85 7.10
C ILE A 129 -14.30 6.65 8.63
N GLU A 130 -14.02 5.42 9.10
CA GLU A 130 -13.91 5.13 10.53
C GLU A 130 -12.83 6.00 11.19
N ALA A 131 -11.65 6.12 10.58
CA ALA A 131 -10.58 6.97 11.10
C ALA A 131 -10.96 8.46 11.15
N LEU A 132 -11.74 8.96 10.18
CA LEU A 132 -12.25 10.34 10.21
C LEU A 132 -13.28 10.56 11.33
N VAL A 133 -14.13 9.57 11.59
CA VAL A 133 -15.07 9.59 12.72
C VAL A 133 -14.31 9.53 14.06
N GLU A 134 -13.30 8.67 14.17
CA GLU A 134 -12.41 8.63 15.33
C GLU A 134 -11.71 9.98 15.55
N PHE A 135 -11.27 10.63 14.47
CA PHE A 135 -10.64 11.94 14.55
C PHE A 135 -11.62 13.00 15.10
N ALA A 136 -12.90 12.93 14.72
CA ALA A 136 -13.94 13.81 15.25
C ALA A 136 -14.07 13.70 16.77
N VAL A 137 -14.03 12.46 17.28
CA VAL A 137 -14.04 12.19 18.72
C VAL A 137 -12.79 12.76 19.39
N LYS A 138 -11.59 12.51 18.84
CA LYS A 138 -10.32 13.03 19.38
C LYS A 138 -10.29 14.56 19.46
N GLU A 139 -10.84 15.25 18.45
CA GLU A 139 -10.89 16.72 18.39
C GLU A 139 -12.07 17.34 19.16
N ASN A 140 -12.93 16.50 19.77
CA ASN A 140 -14.14 16.90 20.49
C ASN A 140 -15.14 17.65 19.59
N ILE A 141 -15.36 17.15 18.37
CA ILE A 141 -16.39 17.65 17.47
C ILE A 141 -17.74 17.01 17.83
N SER A 142 -18.73 17.85 18.11
CA SER A 142 -20.07 17.40 18.53
C SER A 142 -21.04 17.19 17.36
N LYS A 143 -20.72 17.70 16.17
CA LYS A 143 -21.61 17.67 15.00
C LYS A 143 -20.86 17.13 13.79
N ILE A 144 -21.18 15.90 13.40
CA ILE A 144 -20.68 15.27 12.18
C ILE A 144 -21.85 14.85 11.30
N ASN A 145 -21.75 15.13 10.00
CA ASN A 145 -22.71 14.68 9.00
C ASN A 145 -21.99 13.76 8.00
N LEU A 146 -22.59 12.62 7.68
CA LEU A 146 -22.09 11.70 6.66
C LEU A 146 -22.95 11.83 5.40
N HIS A 147 -22.32 12.10 4.27
CA HIS A 147 -22.93 12.15 2.94
C HIS A 147 -22.33 11.01 2.11
N LEU A 148 -22.98 9.86 2.16
CA LEU A 148 -22.44 8.62 1.60
C LEU A 148 -22.99 8.38 0.19
N PHE A 149 -22.09 8.24 -0.78
CA PHE A 149 -22.41 7.72 -2.10
C PHE A 149 -22.33 6.20 -2.03
N THR A 150 -23.38 5.50 -2.46
CA THR A 150 -23.39 4.03 -2.44
C THR A 150 -22.55 3.46 -3.57
N ASP A 151 -21.81 2.40 -3.28
CA ASP A 151 -21.15 1.57 -4.30
C ASP A 151 -22.13 0.55 -4.92
N GLY A 152 -21.59 -0.41 -5.66
CA GLY A 152 -22.25 -1.38 -6.51
C GLY A 152 -21.57 -1.54 -7.86
N ARG A 153 -20.39 -0.92 -8.02
CA ARG A 153 -19.51 -1.07 -9.18
C ARG A 153 -18.16 -1.66 -8.78
N ASP A 154 -17.52 -1.08 -7.77
CA ASP A 154 -16.21 -1.54 -7.30
C ASP A 154 -16.37 -2.66 -6.27
N SER A 155 -17.49 -2.66 -5.54
CA SER A 155 -18.00 -3.78 -4.75
C SER A 155 -19.17 -4.49 -5.44
N ALA A 156 -19.55 -5.66 -4.93
CA ALA A 156 -20.76 -6.35 -5.37
C ALA A 156 -21.99 -5.41 -5.25
N PRO A 157 -22.91 -5.42 -6.23
CA PRO A 157 -24.10 -4.56 -6.23
C PRO A 157 -25.16 -4.95 -5.18
N THR A 158 -25.00 -6.11 -4.53
CA THR A 158 -25.86 -6.65 -3.45
C THR A 158 -25.09 -7.62 -2.58
#